data_AF-A0A067EQG3-F1
#
_entry.id   AF-A0A067EQG3-F1
#
_cell.length_a   1.000
_cell.length_b   1.000
_cell.length_c   1.000
_cell.angle_alpha   90.00
_cell.angle_beta   90.00
_cell.angle_gamma   90.00
#
_symmetry.space_group_name_H-M   'P 1'
#
loop_
_entity.id
_entity.type
_entity.pdbx_description
1 polymer ?
#
loop_
_entity_poly.entity_id
_entity_poly.type
_entity_poly.pdbx_seq_one_letter_code
_entity_poly.pdbx_strand_id
1 'polypeptide(L)'
;LLAKDLFRVLKQKWGTHLNSFISEKLTSIPGDISSEDLGLKDSNLKEELWNELDIIVNSAAATKFDERYDVAFDINTLGAIHAVNFAKKCVKQEVLVHLKISGLRTGLISENLPDGASELDVDVEMKVIAQKLHELKTEGASQNEITLSKKALGIERFSNDARMAKHYVFKFTKTKGETLMQQSKENLSLITIHPAILGDTYKEPFPGWVEYP
;
A
#
# COMPACT_ATOMS: atom_id res chain seq x y z
N LEU A 1 15.04 2.27 -11.76
CA LEU A 1 15.32 1.39 -10.60
C LEU A 1 16.83 1.08 -10.44
N LEU A 2 17.48 0.49 -11.44
CA LEU A 2 18.86 -0.04 -11.34
C LEU A 2 19.99 1.01 -11.25
N ALA A 3 19.67 2.29 -11.42
CA ALA A 3 20.64 3.38 -11.28
C ALA A 3 21.09 3.59 -9.83
N LYS A 4 20.26 3.22 -8.84
CA LYS A 4 20.50 3.45 -7.42
C LYS A 4 21.76 2.73 -6.91
N ASP A 5 22.43 3.34 -5.94
CA ASP A 5 23.62 2.77 -5.28
C ASP A 5 23.34 1.44 -4.58
N LEU A 6 22.08 1.17 -4.20
CA LEU A 6 21.65 -0.14 -3.69
C LEU A 6 22.13 -1.30 -4.58
N PHE A 7 22.10 -1.09 -5.90
CA PHE A 7 22.47 -2.12 -6.87
C PHE A 7 23.98 -2.21 -7.11
N ARG A 8 24.82 -1.42 -6.43
CA ARG A 8 26.29 -1.44 -6.60
C ARG A 8 26.88 -2.82 -6.39
N VAL A 9 26.47 -3.53 -5.34
CA VAL A 9 26.97 -4.88 -5.04
C VAL A 9 26.57 -5.86 -6.15
N LEU A 10 25.35 -5.75 -6.67
CA LEU A 10 24.89 -6.57 -7.80
C LEU A 10 25.65 -6.22 -9.10
N LYS A 11 25.91 -4.93 -9.36
CA LYS A 11 26.74 -4.48 -10.50
C LYS A 11 28.17 -5.02 -10.42
N GLN A 12 28.78 -5.00 -9.24
CA GLN A 12 30.13 -5.55 -9.02
C GLN A 12 30.15 -7.07 -9.18
N LYS A 13 29.14 -7.76 -8.65
CA LYS A 13 29.04 -9.21 -8.69
C LYS A 13 28.79 -9.75 -10.10
N TRP A 14 27.89 -9.13 -10.85
CA TRP A 14 27.42 -9.64 -12.15
C TRP A 14 28.06 -8.95 -13.35
N GLY A 15 28.68 -7.77 -13.16
CA GLY A 15 29.33 -7.03 -14.23
C GLY A 15 28.42 -6.84 -15.45
N THR A 16 28.93 -7.22 -16.61
CA THR A 16 28.20 -7.16 -17.89
C THR A 16 27.00 -8.13 -17.97
N HIS A 17 26.95 -9.15 -17.12
CA HIS A 17 25.86 -10.13 -17.09
C HIS A 17 24.64 -9.67 -16.28
N LEU A 18 24.71 -8.53 -15.57
CA LEU A 18 23.64 -8.05 -14.71
C LEU A 18 22.29 -7.94 -15.44
N ASN A 19 22.29 -7.42 -16.66
CA ASN A 19 21.06 -7.23 -17.42
C ASN A 19 20.42 -8.58 -17.81
N SER A 20 21.21 -9.57 -18.24
CA SER A 20 20.70 -10.93 -18.52
C SER A 20 20.10 -11.55 -17.28
N PHE A 21 20.83 -11.49 -16.17
CA PHE A 21 20.38 -12.03 -14.88
C PHE A 21 19.05 -11.41 -14.43
N ILE A 22 18.89 -10.09 -14.58
CA ILE A 22 17.64 -9.41 -14.22
C ILE A 22 16.51 -9.81 -15.17
N SER A 23 16.75 -9.83 -16.49
CA SER A 23 15.73 -10.21 -17.47
C SER A 23 15.25 -11.66 -17.32
N GLU A 24 16.10 -12.55 -16.81
CA GLU A 24 15.74 -13.95 -16.50
C GLU A 24 14.91 -14.09 -15.22
N LYS A 25 14.90 -13.10 -14.33
CA LYS A 25 14.31 -13.19 -12.98
C LYS A 25 13.20 -12.18 -12.70
N LEU A 26 13.13 -11.09 -13.46
CA LEU A 26 12.25 -9.97 -13.19
C LEU A 26 11.47 -9.56 -14.44
N THR A 27 10.16 -9.71 -14.36
CA THR A 27 9.21 -9.13 -15.30
C THR A 27 8.51 -7.95 -14.64
N SER A 28 8.59 -6.78 -15.26
CA SER A 28 7.89 -5.58 -14.78
C SER A 28 6.54 -5.47 -15.47
N ILE A 29 5.48 -5.41 -14.67
CA ILE A 29 4.11 -5.29 -15.17
C ILE A 29 3.51 -3.97 -14.67
N PRO A 30 3.05 -3.07 -15.56
CA PRO A 30 2.32 -1.88 -15.16
C PRO A 30 1.01 -2.25 -14.48
N GLY A 31 0.77 -1.70 -13.30
CA GLY A 31 -0.44 -1.94 -12.52
C GLY A 31 -0.69 -0.84 -11.51
N ASP A 32 -1.90 -0.82 -10.97
CA ASP A 32 -2.34 0.07 -9.90
C ASP A 32 -3.15 -0.73 -8.88
N ILE A 33 -2.61 -0.84 -7.67
CA ILE A 33 -3.27 -1.61 -6.61
C ILE A 33 -4.60 -0.99 -6.19
N SER A 34 -4.81 0.32 -6.43
CA SER A 34 -6.07 0.98 -6.10
C SER A 34 -7.21 0.59 -7.05
N SER A 35 -6.93 -0.24 -8.06
CA SER A 35 -7.88 -0.69 -9.07
C SER A 35 -8.12 -2.19 -8.97
N GLU A 36 -9.32 -2.62 -9.39
CA GLU A 36 -9.62 -4.03 -9.59
C GLU A 36 -8.61 -4.71 -10.49
N ASP A 37 -8.38 -6.01 -10.25
CA ASP A 37 -7.36 -6.81 -10.92
C ASP A 37 -5.98 -6.14 -10.98
N LEU A 38 -5.64 -5.34 -9.96
CA LEU A 38 -4.38 -4.60 -9.85
C LEU A 38 -4.14 -3.65 -11.03
N GLY A 39 -5.22 -3.17 -11.68
CA GLY A 39 -5.16 -2.28 -12.83
C GLY A 39 -4.72 -2.95 -14.14
N LEU A 40 -4.64 -4.29 -14.16
CA LEU A 40 -4.24 -5.06 -15.35
C LEU A 40 -5.36 -5.06 -16.40
N LYS A 41 -5.07 -4.46 -17.55
CA LYS A 41 -6.02 -4.33 -18.67
C LYS A 41 -5.99 -5.51 -19.64
N ASP A 42 -4.85 -6.17 -19.77
CA ASP A 42 -4.67 -7.29 -20.68
C ASP A 42 -5.23 -8.58 -20.04
N SER A 43 -6.30 -9.11 -20.63
CA SER A 43 -6.95 -10.33 -20.14
C SER A 43 -6.08 -11.58 -20.25
N ASN A 44 -5.25 -11.69 -21.29
CA ASN A 44 -4.37 -12.85 -21.46
C ASN A 44 -3.30 -12.84 -20.38
N LEU A 45 -2.72 -11.67 -20.10
CA LEU A 45 -1.75 -11.51 -19.02
C LEU A 45 -2.36 -11.83 -17.64
N LYS A 46 -3.61 -11.42 -17.40
CA LYS A 46 -4.30 -11.77 -16.14
C LYS A 46 -4.47 -13.28 -15.99
N GLU A 47 -4.91 -13.95 -17.05
CA GLU A 47 -5.07 -15.41 -17.04
C GLU A 47 -3.74 -16.13 -16.83
N GLU A 48 -2.67 -15.68 -17.49
CA GLU A 48 -1.31 -16.20 -17.27
C GLU A 48 -0.90 -16.07 -15.79
N LEU A 49 -1.04 -14.87 -15.21
CA LEU A 49 -0.69 -14.64 -13.81
C LEU A 49 -1.53 -15.47 -12.84
N TRP A 50 -2.84 -15.62 -13.09
CA TRP A 50 -3.69 -16.47 -12.27
C TRP A 50 -3.27 -17.94 -12.33
N ASN A 51 -2.74 -18.40 -13.46
CA ASN A 51 -2.31 -19.79 -13.61
C ASN A 51 -0.89 -20.05 -13.10
N GLU A 52 -0.02 -19.03 -13.06
CA GLU A 52 1.41 -19.21 -12.80
C GLU A 52 1.91 -18.65 -11.46
N LEU A 53 1.15 -17.82 -10.76
CA LEU A 53 1.58 -17.28 -9.47
C LEU A 53 1.39 -18.28 -8.31
N ASP A 54 2.50 -18.60 -7.64
CA ASP A 54 2.50 -19.41 -6.42
C ASP A 54 2.36 -18.56 -5.14
N ILE A 55 3.02 -17.39 -5.12
CA ILE A 55 3.12 -16.50 -3.95
C ILE A 55 2.88 -15.06 -4.38
N ILE A 56 2.03 -14.36 -3.62
CA ILE A 56 1.81 -12.91 -3.78
C ILE A 56 2.33 -12.21 -2.54
N VAL A 57 3.19 -11.21 -2.71
CA VAL A 57 3.68 -10.35 -1.62
C VAL A 57 3.11 -8.95 -1.82
N ASN A 58 2.09 -8.60 -1.03
CA ASN A 58 1.53 -7.25 -1.00
C ASN A 58 2.34 -6.36 -0.04
N SER A 59 3.24 -5.57 -0.62
CA SER A 59 4.00 -4.52 0.06
C SER A 59 3.55 -3.10 -0.32
N ALA A 60 2.49 -2.96 -1.14
CA ALA A 60 2.08 -1.64 -1.61
C ALA A 60 1.41 -0.84 -0.48
N ALA A 61 1.75 0.46 -0.42
CA ALA A 61 1.14 1.38 0.52
C ALA A 61 1.34 2.84 0.05
N ALA A 62 0.37 3.69 0.36
CA ALA A 62 0.57 5.13 0.45
C ALA A 62 1.28 5.42 1.79
N THR A 63 2.58 5.69 1.72
CA THR A 63 3.45 5.86 2.90
C THR A 63 3.66 7.31 3.32
N LYS A 64 3.13 8.27 2.55
CA LYS A 64 3.17 9.69 2.89
C LYS A 64 2.17 9.98 4.01
N PHE A 65 2.65 10.45 5.16
CA PHE A 65 1.78 10.77 6.30
C PHE A 65 0.85 11.96 6.02
N ASP A 66 1.19 12.84 5.07
CA ASP A 66 0.35 13.96 4.65
C ASP A 66 -0.37 13.68 3.31
N GLU A 67 -0.61 12.42 2.97
CA GLU A 67 -1.32 12.04 1.74
C GLU A 67 -2.79 12.49 1.78
N ARG A 68 -3.37 12.70 0.59
CA ARG A 68 -4.82 12.88 0.47
C ARG A 68 -5.55 11.66 1.03
N TYR A 69 -6.64 11.91 1.75
CA TYR A 69 -7.35 10.83 2.43
C TYR A 69 -7.87 9.77 1.46
N ASP A 70 -8.39 10.20 0.30
CA ASP A 70 -8.88 9.29 -0.74
C ASP A 70 -7.78 8.39 -1.30
N VAL A 71 -6.61 8.95 -1.63
CA VAL A 71 -5.46 8.18 -2.15
C VAL A 71 -4.96 7.18 -1.10
N ALA A 72 -4.84 7.61 0.16
CA ALA A 72 -4.45 6.71 1.24
C ALA A 72 -5.47 5.59 1.44
N PHE A 73 -6.77 5.90 1.35
CA PHE A 73 -7.84 4.93 1.49
C PHE A 73 -7.85 3.93 0.32
N ASP A 74 -7.81 4.42 -0.92
CA ASP A 74 -7.86 3.58 -2.12
C ASP A 74 -6.66 2.62 -2.17
N ILE A 75 -5.45 3.08 -1.82
CA ILE A 75 -4.25 2.24 -1.85
C ILE A 75 -4.18 1.30 -0.65
N ASN A 76 -4.29 1.82 0.58
CA ASN A 76 -4.03 1.04 1.79
C ASN A 76 -5.22 0.18 2.22
N THR A 77 -6.44 0.63 1.97
CA THR A 77 -7.68 -0.05 2.36
C THR A 77 -8.21 -0.91 1.21
N LEU A 78 -8.61 -0.27 0.09
CA LEU A 78 -9.21 -0.99 -1.04
C LEU A 78 -8.18 -1.83 -1.80
N GLY A 79 -6.95 -1.33 -1.94
CA GLY A 79 -5.87 -2.07 -2.57
C GLY A 79 -5.52 -3.38 -1.84
N ALA A 80 -5.71 -3.43 -0.52
CA ALA A 80 -5.58 -4.66 0.24
C ALA A 80 -6.64 -5.71 -0.18
N ILE A 81 -7.87 -5.26 -0.42
CA ILE A 81 -8.96 -6.09 -0.95
C ILE A 81 -8.72 -6.49 -2.40
N HIS A 82 -8.23 -5.58 -3.25
CA HIS A 82 -7.88 -5.93 -4.63
C HIS A 82 -6.80 -7.01 -4.68
N ALA A 83 -5.80 -6.96 -3.80
CA ALA A 83 -4.79 -8.02 -3.69
C ALA A 83 -5.39 -9.37 -3.28
N VAL A 84 -6.31 -9.39 -2.30
CA VAL A 84 -7.02 -10.63 -1.90
C VAL A 84 -7.86 -11.17 -3.05
N ASN A 85 -8.66 -10.31 -3.71
CA ASN A 85 -9.52 -10.72 -4.81
C ASN A 85 -8.71 -11.23 -6.00
N PHE A 86 -7.54 -10.66 -6.26
CA PHE A 86 -6.62 -11.17 -7.27
C PHE A 86 -6.03 -12.53 -6.87
N ALA A 87 -5.58 -12.67 -5.62
CA ALA A 87 -5.05 -13.94 -5.09
C ALA A 87 -6.08 -15.08 -5.13
N LYS A 88 -7.36 -14.79 -4.87
CA LYS A 88 -8.44 -15.80 -4.97
C LYS A 88 -8.65 -16.37 -6.36
N LYS A 89 -8.28 -15.62 -7.40
CA LYS A 89 -8.40 -16.07 -8.80
C LYS A 89 -7.22 -16.94 -9.21
N CYS A 90 -6.13 -16.93 -8.43
CA CYS A 90 -4.91 -17.67 -8.76
C CYS A 90 -5.07 -19.15 -8.41
N VAL A 91 -4.79 -20.02 -9.39
CA VAL A 91 -5.04 -21.48 -9.33
C VAL A 91 -4.03 -22.19 -8.44
N LYS A 92 -2.76 -21.76 -8.48
CA LYS A 92 -1.64 -22.35 -7.73
C LYS A 92 -1.34 -21.61 -6.42
N GLN A 93 -2.14 -20.62 -6.05
CA GLN A 93 -1.80 -19.71 -4.96
C GLN A 93 -1.66 -20.45 -3.62
N GLU A 94 -0.43 -20.51 -3.13
CA GLU A 94 -0.13 -21.14 -1.84
C GLU A 94 -0.28 -20.13 -0.69
N VAL A 95 0.28 -18.92 -0.87
CA VAL A 95 0.39 -17.93 0.21
C VAL A 95 0.28 -16.49 -0.30
N LEU A 96 -0.57 -15.70 0.35
CA LEU A 96 -0.58 -14.24 0.26
C LEU A 96 0.15 -13.66 1.49
N VAL A 97 1.24 -12.94 1.26
CA VAL A 97 1.99 -12.22 2.31
C VAL A 97 1.60 -10.75 2.28
N HIS A 98 1.17 -10.19 3.40
CA HIS A 98 0.87 -8.77 3.56
C HIS A 98 1.86 -8.10 4.50
N LEU A 99 2.43 -6.97 4.07
CA LEU A 99 3.28 -6.14 4.93
C LEU A 99 2.50 -4.94 5.51
N LYS A 100 2.49 -4.83 6.83
CA LYS A 100 1.89 -3.71 7.56
C LYS A 100 2.88 -3.10 8.56
N ILE A 101 3.36 -1.89 8.28
CA ILE A 101 4.21 -1.14 9.20
C ILE A 101 3.35 -0.54 10.32
N SER A 102 3.70 -0.82 11.57
CA SER A 102 3.04 -0.31 12.78
C SER A 102 3.53 1.09 13.19
N GLY A 103 3.38 2.08 12.30
CA GLY A 103 3.51 3.50 12.63
C GLY A 103 4.92 4.02 12.99
N LEU A 104 5.01 5.35 13.13
CA LEU A 104 6.25 6.10 13.34
C LEU A 104 6.30 6.67 14.77
N ARG A 105 6.65 5.84 15.77
CA ARG A 105 6.98 6.35 17.12
C ARG A 105 8.07 5.52 17.79
N THR A 106 8.92 6.18 18.57
CA THR A 106 9.81 5.55 19.54
C THR A 106 9.03 5.22 20.82
N GLY A 107 9.12 3.99 21.32
CA GLY A 107 8.45 3.53 22.56
C GLY A 107 7.34 2.50 22.33
N LEU A 108 6.49 2.27 23.34
CA LEU A 108 5.32 1.41 23.24
C LEU A 108 4.31 2.02 22.23
N ILE A 109 4.26 1.45 21.03
CA ILE A 109 3.26 1.82 20.03
C ILE A 109 2.02 1.00 20.31
N SER A 110 0.97 1.63 20.83
CA SER A 110 -0.34 0.99 20.88
C SER A 110 -0.77 0.68 19.45
N GLU A 111 -1.11 -0.57 19.16
CA GLU A 111 -1.71 -0.96 17.87
C GLU A 111 -3.16 -0.50 17.74
N ASN A 112 -3.77 -0.08 18.85
CA ASN A 112 -5.17 0.34 18.89
C ASN A 112 -5.40 1.57 18.02
N LEU A 113 -6.44 1.52 17.20
CA LEU A 113 -6.94 2.69 16.52
C LEU A 113 -7.38 3.76 17.56
N PRO A 114 -7.38 5.05 17.20
CA PRO A 114 -8.04 6.07 18.02
C PRO A 114 -9.49 5.64 18.34
N ASP A 115 -9.99 5.99 19.52
CA ASP A 115 -11.37 5.70 19.91
C ASP A 115 -12.35 6.19 18.83
N GLY A 116 -13.29 5.32 18.43
CA GLY A 116 -14.24 5.56 17.33
C GLY A 116 -13.72 5.23 15.93
N ALA A 117 -12.41 5.20 15.69
CA ALA A 117 -11.86 4.86 14.37
C ALA A 117 -11.96 3.36 14.04
N SER A 118 -12.01 2.49 15.06
CA SER A 118 -12.32 1.07 14.87
C SER A 118 -13.76 0.84 14.36
N GLU A 119 -14.68 1.74 14.68
CA GLU A 119 -16.11 1.65 14.34
C GLU A 119 -16.45 2.22 12.96
N LEU A 120 -15.52 2.94 12.32
CA LEU A 120 -15.75 3.50 10.99
C LEU A 120 -15.92 2.40 9.94
N ASP A 121 -17.07 2.42 9.30
CA ASP A 121 -17.46 1.48 8.25
C ASP A 121 -16.86 1.89 6.90
N VAL A 122 -16.33 0.92 6.16
CA VAL A 122 -15.61 1.15 4.90
C VAL A 122 -16.54 1.74 3.83
N ASP A 123 -17.77 1.26 3.75
CA ASP A 123 -18.76 1.77 2.79
C ASP A 123 -19.19 3.19 3.17
N VAL A 124 -19.26 3.49 4.46
CA VAL A 124 -19.50 4.86 4.95
C VAL A 124 -18.35 5.79 4.58
N GLU A 125 -17.09 5.40 4.82
CA GLU A 125 -15.94 6.23 4.44
C GLU A 125 -15.86 6.46 2.94
N MET A 126 -16.13 5.43 2.13
CA MET A 126 -16.21 5.56 0.66
C MET A 126 -17.23 6.62 0.26
N LYS A 127 -18.42 6.63 0.88
CA LYS A 127 -19.45 7.64 0.62
C LYS A 127 -19.01 9.04 1.02
N VAL A 128 -18.36 9.20 2.18
CA VAL A 128 -17.84 10.49 2.64
C VAL A 128 -16.79 11.04 1.69
N ILE A 129 -15.85 10.19 1.25
CA ILE A 129 -14.81 10.58 0.29
C ILE A 129 -15.41 10.97 -1.06
N ALA A 130 -16.36 10.17 -1.57
CA ALA A 130 -17.03 10.43 -2.84
C ALA A 130 -17.87 11.72 -2.79
N GLN A 131 -18.62 11.93 -1.71
CA GLN A 131 -19.42 13.12 -1.50
C GLN A 131 -18.53 14.37 -1.46
N LYS A 132 -17.42 14.35 -0.72
CA LYS A 132 -16.50 15.49 -0.66
C LYS A 132 -15.96 15.86 -2.05
N LEU A 133 -15.62 14.86 -2.87
CA LEU A 133 -15.18 15.11 -4.25
C LEU A 133 -16.30 15.71 -5.10
N HIS A 134 -17.53 15.23 -4.95
CA HIS A 134 -18.68 15.74 -5.69
C HIS A 134 -18.98 17.20 -5.35
N GLU A 135 -18.97 17.54 -4.05
CA GLU A 135 -19.14 18.93 -3.56
C GLU A 135 -18.09 19.87 -4.18
N LEU A 136 -16.81 19.52 -4.07
CA LEU A 136 -15.71 20.33 -4.62
C LEU A 136 -15.82 20.52 -6.13
N LYS A 137 -16.22 19.48 -6.87
CA LYS A 137 -16.45 19.59 -8.32
C LYS A 137 -17.63 20.51 -8.66
N THR A 138 -18.69 20.45 -7.86
CA THR A 138 -19.89 21.28 -8.03
C THR A 138 -19.58 22.76 -7.78
N GLU A 139 -18.69 23.04 -6.82
CA GLU A 139 -18.19 24.39 -6.52
C GLU A 139 -17.17 24.92 -7.54
N GLY A 140 -16.78 24.11 -8.53
CA GLY A 140 -15.79 24.49 -9.54
C GLY A 140 -14.36 24.59 -8.99
N ALA A 141 -14.06 23.87 -7.91
CA ALA A 141 -12.74 23.87 -7.28
C ALA A 141 -11.65 23.40 -8.25
N SER A 142 -10.51 24.09 -8.23
CA SER A 142 -9.30 23.70 -8.94
C SER A 142 -8.71 22.39 -8.41
N GLN A 143 -7.83 21.77 -9.19
CA GLN A 143 -7.15 20.53 -8.79
C GLN A 143 -6.31 20.69 -7.50
N ASN A 144 -5.75 21.88 -7.28
CA ASN A 144 -4.99 22.19 -6.07
C ASN A 144 -5.92 22.31 -4.86
N GLU A 145 -7.07 22.98 -5.00
CA GLU A 145 -8.08 23.07 -3.94
C GLU A 145 -8.66 21.71 -3.58
N ILE A 146 -8.90 20.85 -4.57
CA ILE A 146 -9.32 19.46 -4.34
C ILE A 146 -8.26 18.71 -3.54
N THR A 147 -6.99 18.85 -3.92
CA THR A 147 -5.87 18.18 -3.23
C THR A 147 -5.77 18.62 -1.77
N LEU A 148 -5.81 19.92 -1.50
CA LEU A 148 -5.75 20.46 -0.14
C LEU A 148 -6.98 20.04 0.69
N SER A 149 -8.17 20.12 0.11
CA SER A 149 -9.42 19.76 0.78
C SER A 149 -9.49 18.27 1.13
N LYS A 150 -8.96 17.39 0.29
CA LYS A 150 -8.90 15.95 0.57
C LYS A 150 -7.84 15.58 1.61
N LYS A 151 -6.79 16.37 1.76
CA LYS A 151 -5.87 16.26 2.92
C LYS A 151 -6.55 16.75 4.20
N ALA A 152 -7.26 17.88 4.13
CA ALA A 152 -8.00 18.44 5.26
C ALA A 152 -9.10 17.50 5.77
N LEU A 153 -9.83 16.84 4.86
CA LEU A 153 -10.83 15.82 5.21
C LEU A 153 -10.23 14.73 6.11
N GLY A 154 -9.06 14.18 5.75
CA GLY A 154 -8.38 13.20 6.59
C GLY A 154 -8.02 13.75 7.98
N ILE A 155 -7.67 15.03 8.08
CA ILE A 155 -7.41 15.66 9.37
C ILE A 155 -8.69 15.73 10.20
N GLU A 156 -9.76 16.30 9.64
CA GLU A 156 -11.07 16.48 10.28
C GLU A 156 -11.69 15.15 10.74
N ARG A 157 -11.49 14.05 9.99
CA ARG A 157 -12.03 12.72 10.36
C ARG A 157 -11.39 12.13 11.61
N PHE A 158 -10.11 12.42 11.89
CA PHE A 158 -9.35 11.68 12.90
C PHE A 158 -8.83 12.50 14.08
N SER A 159 -8.54 13.79 13.91
CA SER A 159 -8.12 14.64 15.04
C SER A 159 -8.10 16.13 14.68
N ASN A 160 -8.44 16.98 15.64
CA ASN A 160 -8.22 18.43 15.54
C ASN A 160 -6.72 18.81 15.60
N ASP A 161 -5.83 17.90 16.01
CA ASP A 161 -4.38 18.10 15.86
C ASP A 161 -3.92 17.55 14.50
N ALA A 162 -3.57 18.45 13.59
CA ALA A 162 -3.15 18.11 12.22
C ALA A 162 -1.94 17.17 12.15
N ARG A 163 -0.99 17.22 13.10
CA ARG A 163 0.17 16.31 13.11
C ARG A 163 -0.24 14.92 13.54
N MET A 164 -1.12 14.83 14.53
CA MET A 164 -1.67 13.54 14.99
C MET A 164 -2.57 12.92 13.93
N ALA A 165 -3.44 13.72 13.31
CA ALA A 165 -4.40 13.24 12.33
C ALA A 165 -3.71 12.62 11.10
N LYS A 166 -2.60 13.22 10.62
CA LYS A 166 -1.76 12.65 9.55
C LYS A 166 -1.28 11.22 9.86
N HIS A 167 -0.79 11.00 11.07
CA HIS A 167 -0.39 9.65 11.51
C HIS A 167 -1.60 8.72 11.64
N TYR A 168 -2.74 9.25 12.10
CA TYR A 168 -3.97 8.47 12.24
C TYR A 168 -4.57 8.06 10.90
N VAL A 169 -4.54 8.89 9.86
CA VAL A 169 -4.98 8.50 8.50
C VAL A 169 -4.20 7.28 8.00
N PHE A 170 -2.86 7.31 8.08
CA PHE A 170 -2.03 6.18 7.67
C PHE A 170 -2.35 4.92 8.50
N LYS A 171 -2.38 5.06 9.83
CA LYS A 171 -2.65 3.93 10.73
C LYS A 171 -4.05 3.34 10.52
N PHE A 172 -5.04 4.20 10.32
CA PHE A 172 -6.42 3.84 10.07
C PHE A 172 -6.54 3.03 8.79
N THR A 173 -6.08 3.59 7.67
CA THR A 173 -6.22 2.94 6.35
C THR A 173 -5.47 1.61 6.29
N LYS A 174 -4.25 1.51 6.86
CA LYS A 174 -3.52 0.23 6.94
C LYS A 174 -4.19 -0.80 7.85
N THR A 175 -4.75 -0.38 8.99
CA THR A 175 -5.46 -1.30 9.87
C THR A 175 -6.76 -1.78 9.24
N LYS A 176 -7.53 -0.90 8.60
CA LYS A 176 -8.76 -1.27 7.88
C LYS A 176 -8.48 -2.20 6.71
N GLY A 177 -7.43 -1.93 5.93
CA GLY A 177 -6.97 -2.84 4.89
C GLY A 177 -6.70 -4.25 5.42
N GLU A 178 -5.93 -4.37 6.52
CA GLU A 178 -5.66 -5.68 7.15
C GLU A 178 -6.93 -6.36 7.66
N THR A 179 -7.82 -5.64 8.37
CA THR A 179 -9.09 -6.20 8.85
C THR A 179 -9.93 -6.74 7.71
N LEU A 180 -10.06 -5.98 6.64
CA LEU A 180 -10.78 -6.39 5.43
C LEU A 180 -10.13 -7.61 4.78
N MET A 181 -8.79 -7.67 4.69
CA MET A 181 -8.10 -8.86 4.18
C MET A 181 -8.43 -10.09 5.02
N GLN A 182 -8.42 -9.98 6.35
CA GLN A 182 -8.74 -11.09 7.25
C GLN A 182 -10.19 -11.56 7.11
N GLN A 183 -11.12 -10.63 6.93
CA GLN A 183 -12.54 -10.93 6.71
C GLN A 183 -12.79 -11.56 5.33
N SER A 184 -12.05 -11.12 4.31
CA SER A 184 -12.28 -11.53 2.93
C SER A 184 -11.40 -12.69 2.47
N LYS A 185 -10.38 -13.13 3.21
CA LYS A 185 -9.41 -14.14 2.72
C LYS A 185 -10.02 -15.50 2.36
N GLU A 186 -11.15 -15.88 2.96
CA GLU A 186 -11.73 -17.24 2.85
C GLU A 186 -10.67 -18.33 3.13
N ASN A 187 -10.41 -19.19 2.14
CA ASN A 187 -9.47 -20.30 2.22
C ASN A 187 -8.02 -19.91 1.87
N LEU A 188 -7.75 -18.65 1.52
CA LEU A 188 -6.38 -18.20 1.24
C LEU A 188 -5.52 -18.27 2.51
N SER A 189 -4.31 -18.81 2.35
CA SER A 189 -3.26 -18.70 3.37
C SER A 189 -2.73 -17.28 3.40
N LEU A 190 -3.21 -16.48 4.36
CA LEU A 190 -2.78 -15.10 4.56
C LEU A 190 -1.76 -15.02 5.70
N ILE A 191 -0.55 -14.56 5.39
CA ILE A 191 0.48 -14.22 6.37
C ILE A 191 0.57 -12.71 6.45
N THR A 192 0.36 -12.14 7.64
CA THR A 192 0.62 -10.72 7.87
C THR A 192 1.91 -10.56 8.65
N ILE A 193 2.81 -9.73 8.14
CA ILE A 193 4.07 -9.38 8.80
C ILE A 193 3.98 -7.92 9.23
N HIS A 194 4.25 -7.69 10.51
CA HIS A 194 4.33 -6.35 11.10
C HIS A 194 5.78 -5.95 11.35
N PRO A 195 6.52 -5.50 10.30
CA PRO A 195 7.87 -5.01 10.50
C PRO A 195 7.86 -3.72 11.33
N ALA A 196 8.94 -3.53 12.10
CA ALA A 196 9.25 -2.25 12.72
C ALA A 196 9.58 -1.18 11.64
N ILE A 197 9.84 0.05 12.08
CA ILE A 197 10.33 1.13 11.21
C ILE A 197 11.55 0.64 10.43
N LEU A 198 11.49 0.76 9.11
CA LEU A 198 12.61 0.45 8.24
C LEU A 198 13.66 1.57 8.35
N GLY A 199 14.79 1.23 8.95
CA GLY A 199 15.97 2.08 9.02
C GLY A 199 16.92 1.84 7.86
N ASP A 200 18.13 2.35 8.02
CA ASP A 200 19.25 2.04 7.15
C ASP A 200 19.65 0.57 7.22
N THR A 201 20.28 0.08 6.15
CA THR A 201 20.82 -1.28 6.12
C THR A 201 21.91 -1.42 7.17
N TYR A 202 21.76 -2.38 8.09
CA TYR A 202 22.80 -2.63 9.10
C TYR A 202 24.08 -3.23 8.49
N LYS A 203 23.94 -4.15 7.53
CA LYS A 203 25.08 -4.88 6.95
C LYS A 203 24.98 -5.08 5.43
N GLU A 204 23.91 -5.69 4.95
CA GLU A 204 23.71 -6.02 3.53
C GLU A 204 22.72 -5.05 2.88
N PRO A 205 22.92 -4.66 1.60
CA PRO A 205 24.08 -4.99 0.76
C PRO A 205 25.35 -4.21 1.14
N PHE A 206 25.23 -3.11 1.88
CA PHE A 206 26.32 -2.44 2.58
C PHE A 206 25.73 -1.61 3.73
N PRO A 207 26.48 -1.33 4.81
CA PRO A 207 25.95 -0.56 5.93
C PRO A 207 25.56 0.88 5.56
N GLY A 208 24.53 1.41 6.21
CA GLY A 208 24.14 2.83 6.12
C GLY A 208 23.38 3.23 4.86
N TRP A 209 22.93 2.26 4.04
CA TRP A 209 22.09 2.59 2.89
C TRP A 209 20.65 2.85 3.33
N VAL A 210 20.15 4.03 3.01
CA VAL A 210 18.76 4.40 3.12
C VAL A 210 18.39 5.23 1.91
N GLU A 211 17.21 4.98 1.34
CA GLU A 211 16.65 5.86 0.32
C GLU A 211 15.65 6.80 0.99
N TYR A 212 16.00 8.09 1.02
CA TYR A 212 15.06 9.12 1.44
C TYR A 212 14.07 9.40 0.29
N PRO A 213 12.76 9.43 0.57
CA PRO A 213 11.73 9.77 -0.41
C PRO A 213 11.77 11.24 -0.85
#